data_AF-C0XU23-F1
#
_entry.id   AF-C0XU23-F1
#
_cell.length_a   1.000
_cell.length_b   1.000
_cell.length_c   1.000
_cell.angle_alpha   90.00
_cell.angle_beta   90.00
_cell.angle_gamma   90.00
#
_symmetry.space_group_name_H-M   'P 1'
#
loop_
_entity.id
_entity.type
_entity.pdbx_description
1 polymer ?
#
loop_
_entity_poly.entity_id
_entity_poly.type
_entity_poly.pdbx_seq_one_letter_code
_entity_poly.pdbx_strand_id
1 'polypeptide(L)'
;MTEVIFDVVDLVGEVHPGDAVRIWPPFAATTVDGRVKSTRAVEINVSSGPVTKNVDPGALMVQLQCDGFSDTQARQVTVPEAGPVSLRDLLLNEFDYAPAVVSTVARLTERAEDATERAEDIADTFGSLNGVTKAVSDAAASAQAARESAETATSAASSANESGSVAASSASTATQAEQIIAEYRQTVIAARDETLTARGETVTAAGNAAASESNAADSAMTAAGSQAGAQAAEVAASDSAAAAAASAAAATVEADRAKKEADRAGQAAEESSVKAVSDKVNEILAGAPEAYDTLLEIATELERGASAEAALTAAIAGKAPLDHIHTAQDVGAAPAFHEHNARDVWDASGSTVQQVLDSHELKVREISGIKTSLDSKVNTSDVSSTLTNGSVVRRTATGTINVASPTDPAEAATKGYVDAIPWLLCGEGAPPESLPGAAVGRFYLDVTTGNIHKITGV
;
A
#
# COMPACT_ATOMS: atom_id res chain seq x y z
N MET A 1 -30.21 -40.20 142.44
CA MET A 1 -30.66 -41.49 141.87
C MET A 1 -31.94 -41.90 142.57
N THR A 2 -32.91 -42.39 141.81
CA THR A 2 -34.23 -42.87 142.24
C THR A 2 -34.24 -44.38 142.24
N GLU A 3 -34.80 -44.98 143.30
CA GLU A 3 -34.89 -46.42 143.44
C GLU A 3 -36.07 -46.96 142.61
N VAL A 4 -35.81 -47.83 141.64
CA VAL A 4 -36.84 -48.42 140.77
C VAL A 4 -36.95 -49.92 141.05
N ILE A 5 -38.17 -50.38 141.33
CA ILE A 5 -38.48 -51.79 141.59
C ILE A 5 -39.00 -52.43 140.30
N PHE A 6 -38.24 -53.37 139.76
CA PHE A 6 -38.59 -54.15 138.58
C PHE A 6 -39.26 -55.46 139.03
N ASP A 7 -40.57 -55.54 138.84
CA ASP A 7 -41.39 -56.71 139.19
C ASP A 7 -42.18 -57.13 137.96
N VAL A 8 -41.91 -58.33 137.45
CA VAL A 8 -42.54 -58.91 136.27
C VAL A 8 -42.91 -60.35 136.57
N VAL A 9 -44.18 -60.69 136.32
CA VAL A 9 -44.76 -62.01 136.53
C VAL A 9 -45.64 -62.37 135.32
N ASP A 10 -45.93 -63.65 135.14
CA ASP A 10 -46.85 -64.13 134.11
C ASP A 10 -48.34 -63.89 134.47
N LEU A 11 -49.24 -64.44 133.65
CA LEU A 11 -50.70 -64.30 133.84
C LEU A 11 -51.20 -64.88 135.17
N VAL A 12 -50.50 -65.84 135.77
CA VAL A 12 -50.87 -66.46 137.05
C VAL A 12 -50.05 -65.94 138.24
N GLY A 13 -49.13 -64.99 138.01
CA GLY A 13 -48.35 -64.32 139.05
C GLY A 13 -47.02 -65.02 139.38
N GLU A 14 -46.56 -65.95 138.54
CA GLU A 14 -45.28 -66.64 138.72
C GLU A 14 -44.14 -65.96 137.93
N VAL A 15 -42.94 -65.98 138.49
CA VAL A 15 -41.72 -65.51 137.81
C VAL A 15 -41.12 -66.65 136.99
N HIS A 16 -40.68 -66.38 135.75
CA HIS A 16 -40.10 -67.42 134.88
C HIS A 16 -38.59 -67.27 134.71
N PRO A 17 -37.83 -68.40 134.69
CA PRO A 17 -36.43 -68.39 134.33
C PRO A 17 -36.21 -67.83 132.92
N GLY A 18 -35.54 -66.68 132.83
CA GLY A 18 -35.22 -66.01 131.56
C GLY A 18 -35.82 -64.61 131.43
N ASP A 19 -36.75 -64.22 132.29
CA ASP A 19 -37.37 -62.90 132.24
C ASP A 19 -36.38 -61.78 132.63
N ALA A 20 -36.28 -60.78 131.75
CA ALA A 20 -35.43 -59.62 131.93
C ALA A 20 -36.08 -58.31 131.46
N VAL A 21 -35.65 -57.19 132.03
CA VAL A 21 -36.03 -55.84 131.61
C VAL A 21 -34.79 -55.09 131.16
N ARG A 22 -34.81 -54.54 129.94
CA ARG A 22 -33.73 -53.68 129.43
C ARG A 22 -34.09 -52.21 129.56
N ILE A 23 -33.14 -51.43 130.08
CA ILE A 23 -33.29 -49.98 130.27
C ILE A 23 -32.12 -49.19 129.65
N TRP A 24 -32.41 -48.04 129.03
CA TRP A 24 -31.39 -47.11 128.50
C TRP A 24 -31.94 -45.69 128.38
N PRO A 25 -31.11 -44.64 128.38
CA PRO A 25 -31.58 -43.28 128.09
C PRO A 25 -31.87 -43.11 126.58
N PRO A 26 -32.92 -42.37 126.17
CA PRO A 26 -33.30 -42.19 124.75
C PRO A 26 -32.26 -41.41 123.92
N PHE A 27 -31.48 -40.55 124.56
CA PHE A 27 -30.36 -39.81 123.96
C PHE A 27 -29.20 -39.74 124.95
N ALA A 28 -27.99 -39.43 124.48
CA ALA A 28 -26.86 -39.20 125.36
C ALA A 28 -27.18 -38.03 126.31
N ALA A 29 -27.25 -38.31 127.61
CA ALA A 29 -27.65 -37.36 128.64
C ALA A 29 -26.59 -37.29 129.73
N THR A 30 -26.63 -36.31 130.62
CA THR A 30 -25.72 -36.27 131.78
C THR A 30 -26.32 -37.03 132.97
N THR A 31 -25.47 -37.65 133.79
CA THR A 31 -25.84 -38.12 135.13
C THR A 31 -26.09 -36.93 136.04
N VAL A 32 -26.78 -37.15 137.15
CA VAL A 32 -26.98 -36.10 138.18
C VAL A 32 -25.62 -35.56 138.67
N ASP A 33 -24.58 -36.42 138.68
CA ASP A 33 -23.21 -36.07 139.04
C ASP A 33 -22.35 -35.51 137.88
N GLY A 34 -22.95 -35.15 136.74
CA GLY A 34 -22.28 -34.44 135.64
C GLY A 34 -21.43 -35.28 134.68
N ARG A 35 -21.54 -36.63 134.68
CA ARG A 35 -20.88 -37.51 133.70
C ARG A 35 -21.80 -37.79 132.51
N VAL A 36 -21.26 -38.02 131.32
CA VAL A 36 -22.10 -38.38 130.15
C VAL A 36 -22.56 -39.84 130.26
N LYS A 37 -23.88 -40.06 130.28
CA LYS A 37 -24.53 -41.36 130.17
C LYS A 37 -24.44 -41.87 128.74
N SER A 38 -23.86 -43.05 128.58
CA SER A 38 -23.94 -43.80 127.33
C SER A 38 -25.38 -44.27 127.09
N THR A 39 -25.81 -44.33 125.83
CA THR A 39 -27.09 -44.93 125.40
C THR A 39 -27.07 -46.45 125.40
N ARG A 40 -26.05 -47.08 126.00
CA ARG A 40 -25.95 -48.53 126.12
C ARG A 40 -27.02 -49.06 127.07
N ALA A 41 -27.79 -50.05 126.60
CA ALA A 41 -28.79 -50.73 127.41
C ALA A 41 -28.19 -51.61 128.50
N VAL A 42 -28.80 -51.52 129.69
CA VAL A 42 -28.54 -52.35 130.87
C VAL A 42 -29.68 -53.34 131.01
N GLU A 43 -29.34 -54.61 131.20
CA GLU A 43 -30.30 -55.71 131.36
C GLU A 43 -30.43 -56.07 132.84
N ILE A 44 -31.68 -56.19 133.30
CA ILE A 44 -32.04 -56.50 134.70
C ILE A 44 -32.81 -57.81 134.68
N ASN A 45 -32.18 -58.89 135.15
CA ASN A 45 -32.81 -60.21 135.28
C ASN A 45 -33.77 -60.22 136.47
N VAL A 46 -35.04 -60.53 136.23
CA VAL A 46 -36.13 -60.58 137.24
C VAL A 46 -36.63 -62.02 137.48
N SER A 47 -35.91 -63.00 136.96
CA SER A 47 -36.24 -64.44 136.97
C SER A 47 -36.35 -65.12 138.34
N SER A 48 -36.12 -64.42 139.46
CA SER A 48 -36.19 -64.97 140.82
C SER A 48 -37.06 -64.13 141.78
N GLY A 49 -37.79 -63.15 141.26
CA GLY A 49 -38.60 -62.21 142.04
C GLY A 49 -38.25 -60.74 141.74
N PRO A 50 -38.91 -59.80 142.44
CA PRO A 50 -38.68 -58.37 142.25
C PRO A 50 -37.22 -57.97 142.46
N VAL A 51 -36.66 -57.18 141.55
CA VAL A 51 -35.29 -56.66 141.63
C VAL A 51 -35.30 -55.15 141.69
N THR A 52 -34.58 -54.59 142.66
CA THR A 52 -34.48 -53.14 142.83
C THR A 52 -33.15 -52.59 142.31
N LYS A 53 -33.20 -51.48 141.56
CA LYS A 53 -32.01 -50.78 141.04
C LYS A 53 -32.14 -49.26 141.18
N ASN A 54 -31.03 -48.59 141.45
CA ASN A 54 -30.94 -47.13 141.44
C ASN A 54 -30.74 -46.63 140.00
N VAL A 55 -31.65 -45.80 139.53
CA VAL A 55 -31.65 -45.20 138.18
C VAL A 55 -31.64 -43.67 138.31
N ASP A 56 -30.95 -42.95 137.43
CA ASP A 56 -31.01 -41.49 137.45
C ASP A 56 -32.40 -40.97 137.01
N PRO A 57 -32.93 -39.91 137.65
CA PRO A 57 -34.18 -39.27 137.22
C PRO A 57 -34.14 -38.78 135.76
N GLY A 58 -35.31 -38.74 135.12
CA GLY A 58 -35.50 -38.26 133.74
C GLY A 58 -36.04 -39.30 132.77
N ALA A 59 -35.99 -38.99 131.47
CA ALA A 59 -36.50 -39.86 130.42
C ALA A 59 -35.67 -41.15 130.29
N LEU A 60 -36.35 -42.30 130.28
CA LEU A 60 -35.77 -43.64 130.21
C LEU A 60 -36.56 -44.48 129.20
N MET A 61 -35.87 -45.22 128.35
CA MET A 61 -36.47 -46.28 127.53
C MET A 61 -36.48 -47.57 128.33
N VAL A 62 -37.63 -48.23 128.37
CA VAL A 62 -37.81 -49.54 129.01
C VAL A 62 -38.36 -50.53 127.99
N GLN A 63 -37.76 -51.71 127.93
CA GLN A 63 -38.17 -52.81 127.07
C GLN A 63 -38.27 -54.11 127.89
N LEU A 64 -39.43 -54.77 127.83
CA LEU A 64 -39.64 -56.07 128.45
C LEU A 64 -39.11 -57.18 127.54
N GLN A 65 -38.24 -58.04 128.09
CA GLN A 65 -37.71 -59.23 127.43
C GLN A 65 -38.10 -60.45 128.25
N CYS A 66 -39.37 -60.83 128.13
CA CYS A 66 -39.97 -61.94 128.84
C CYS A 66 -40.62 -62.88 127.81
N ASP A 67 -40.49 -64.19 128.01
CA ASP A 67 -41.07 -65.16 127.07
C ASP A 67 -42.61 -65.15 127.21
N GLY A 68 -43.32 -65.06 126.09
CA GLY A 68 -44.79 -64.95 126.08
C GLY A 68 -45.39 -63.54 126.19
N PHE A 69 -44.61 -62.46 126.35
CA PHE A 69 -45.12 -61.08 126.24
C PHE A 69 -45.25 -60.66 124.76
N SER A 70 -46.48 -60.34 124.33
CA SER A 70 -46.75 -59.94 122.94
C SER A 70 -46.25 -58.54 122.58
N ASP A 71 -46.04 -57.67 123.57
CA ASP A 71 -45.52 -56.31 123.38
C ASP A 71 -44.10 -56.22 123.93
N THR A 72 -43.13 -56.35 123.03
CA THR A 72 -41.69 -56.22 123.31
C THR A 72 -41.14 -54.89 122.82
N GLN A 73 -41.99 -53.91 122.47
CA GLN A 73 -41.52 -52.60 122.01
C GLN A 73 -40.95 -51.78 123.16
N ALA A 74 -39.89 -51.01 122.86
CA ALA A 74 -39.30 -50.09 123.82
C ALA A 74 -40.24 -48.91 124.04
N ARG A 75 -40.62 -48.64 125.29
CA ARG A 75 -41.47 -47.51 125.68
C ARG A 75 -40.65 -46.47 126.41
N GLN A 76 -40.87 -45.19 126.09
CA GLN A 76 -40.28 -44.10 126.85
C GLN A 76 -41.13 -43.84 128.09
N VAL A 77 -40.51 -43.89 129.26
CA VAL A 77 -41.09 -43.54 130.56
C VAL A 77 -40.27 -42.42 131.20
N THR A 78 -40.82 -41.77 132.22
CA THR A 78 -40.12 -40.70 132.96
C THR A 78 -39.94 -41.11 134.42
N VAL A 79 -38.68 -41.24 134.86
CA VAL A 79 -38.34 -41.56 136.25
C VAL A 79 -38.35 -40.27 137.08
N PRO A 80 -39.15 -40.17 138.17
CA PRO A 80 -39.24 -38.97 139.00
C PRO A 80 -37.98 -38.74 139.84
N GLU A 81 -37.81 -37.53 140.36
CA GLU A 81 -36.63 -37.14 141.15
C GLU A 81 -36.62 -37.68 142.59
N ALA A 82 -37.73 -38.19 143.13
CA ALA A 82 -37.84 -38.64 144.52
C ALA A 82 -38.81 -39.83 144.72
N GLY A 83 -38.48 -40.68 145.71
CA GLY A 83 -39.29 -41.82 146.18
C GLY A 83 -39.01 -43.13 145.42
N PRO A 84 -39.17 -44.32 146.04
CA PRO A 84 -39.14 -45.57 145.30
C PRO A 84 -40.35 -45.67 144.36
N VAL A 85 -40.12 -46.05 143.11
CA VAL A 85 -41.17 -46.17 142.08
C VAL A 85 -41.16 -47.57 141.47
N SER A 86 -42.33 -48.17 141.25
CA SER A 86 -42.40 -49.47 140.59
C SER A 86 -42.36 -49.32 139.07
N LEU A 87 -41.88 -50.35 138.36
CA LEU A 87 -41.92 -50.40 136.89
C LEU A 87 -43.35 -50.20 136.35
N ARG A 88 -44.34 -50.73 137.07
CA ARG A 88 -45.76 -50.55 136.74
C ARG A 88 -46.15 -49.06 136.74
N ASP A 89 -45.76 -48.31 137.76
CA ASP A 89 -46.12 -46.89 137.88
C ASP A 89 -45.45 -46.05 136.77
N LEU A 90 -44.23 -46.40 136.38
CA LEU A 90 -43.53 -45.78 135.25
C LEU A 90 -44.23 -46.06 133.90
N LEU A 91 -44.73 -47.29 133.70
CA LEU A 91 -45.42 -47.68 132.45
C LEU A 91 -46.85 -47.12 132.35
N LEU A 92 -47.50 -46.83 133.48
CA LEU A 92 -48.85 -46.24 133.52
C LEU A 92 -48.87 -44.71 133.35
N ASN A 93 -47.69 -44.06 133.35
CA ASN A 93 -47.49 -42.66 132.96
C ASN A 93 -48.32 -41.64 133.77
N GLU A 94 -48.44 -41.84 135.09
CA GLU A 94 -49.28 -41.03 135.99
C GLU A 94 -48.51 -39.90 136.71
N PHE A 95 -47.76 -39.07 135.97
CA PHE A 95 -47.19 -37.81 136.50
C PHE A 95 -47.18 -36.67 135.46
N ASP A 96 -47.94 -35.61 135.75
CA ASP A 96 -48.05 -34.38 134.95
C ASP A 96 -46.79 -33.49 135.03
N TYR A 97 -46.33 -33.00 133.87
CA TYR A 97 -45.19 -32.08 133.75
C TYR A 97 -45.65 -30.66 133.36
N ALA A 98 -45.32 -29.66 134.20
CA ALA A 98 -45.53 -28.23 133.94
C ALA A 98 -44.18 -27.52 133.71
N PRO A 99 -43.88 -26.97 132.52
CA PRO A 99 -42.63 -26.25 132.29
C PRO A 99 -42.68 -24.78 132.75
N ALA A 100 -41.50 -24.27 133.08
CA ALA A 100 -41.22 -22.95 133.64
C ALA A 100 -41.40 -21.79 132.65
N VAL A 101 -41.81 -20.63 133.19
CA VAL A 101 -42.01 -19.35 132.49
C VAL A 101 -40.68 -18.80 131.96
N VAL A 102 -40.48 -18.86 130.63
CA VAL A 102 -39.46 -18.06 129.93
C VAL A 102 -40.12 -16.75 129.47
N SER A 103 -39.57 -15.61 129.88
CA SER A 103 -40.19 -14.29 129.66
C SER A 103 -40.41 -13.98 128.17
N THR A 104 -41.54 -13.36 127.85
CA THR A 104 -41.95 -12.96 126.48
C THR A 104 -40.94 -12.01 125.81
N VAL A 105 -40.08 -11.36 126.58
CA VAL A 105 -39.03 -10.45 126.11
C VAL A 105 -37.93 -11.20 125.35
N ALA A 106 -37.46 -12.37 125.83
CA ALA A 106 -36.39 -13.13 125.15
C ALA A 106 -36.82 -13.61 123.75
N ARG A 107 -38.08 -14.02 123.61
CA ARG A 107 -38.67 -14.44 122.32
C ARG A 107 -38.92 -13.29 121.34
N LEU A 108 -39.08 -12.06 121.84
CA LEU A 108 -39.17 -10.87 120.99
C LEU A 108 -37.79 -10.40 120.51
N THR A 109 -36.75 -10.55 121.34
CA THR A 109 -35.37 -10.23 120.96
C THR A 109 -34.87 -11.17 119.86
N GLU A 110 -35.06 -12.49 120.00
CA GLU A 110 -34.64 -13.46 118.98
C GLU A 110 -35.36 -13.23 117.64
N ARG A 111 -36.67 -12.92 117.66
CA ARG A 111 -37.41 -12.56 116.43
C ARG A 111 -37.00 -11.22 115.83
N ALA A 112 -36.45 -10.29 116.61
CA ALA A 112 -35.93 -9.02 116.11
C ALA A 112 -34.53 -9.19 115.50
N GLU A 113 -33.69 -10.05 116.07
CA GLU A 113 -32.39 -10.43 115.52
C GLU A 113 -32.57 -11.15 114.18
N ASP A 114 -33.45 -12.16 114.12
CA ASP A 114 -33.81 -12.89 112.89
C ASP A 114 -34.38 -11.97 111.78
N ALA A 115 -35.11 -10.92 112.18
CA ALA A 115 -35.65 -9.94 111.24
C ALA A 115 -34.59 -8.94 110.75
N THR A 116 -33.58 -8.66 111.57
CA THR A 116 -32.46 -7.79 111.21
C THR A 116 -31.51 -8.51 110.27
N GLU A 117 -31.19 -9.78 110.54
CA GLU A 117 -30.35 -10.61 109.69
C GLU A 117 -31.00 -10.82 108.30
N ARG A 118 -32.32 -11.05 108.25
CA ARG A 118 -33.06 -11.08 106.97
C ARG A 118 -33.11 -9.73 106.26
N ALA A 119 -33.13 -8.62 106.99
CA ALA A 119 -33.07 -7.29 106.39
C ALA A 119 -31.67 -6.97 105.84
N GLU A 120 -30.61 -7.46 106.48
CA GLU A 120 -29.23 -7.37 106.01
C GLU A 120 -28.98 -8.23 104.76
N ASP A 121 -29.50 -9.46 104.71
CA ASP A 121 -29.44 -10.32 103.51
C ASP A 121 -30.17 -9.71 102.30
N ILE A 122 -31.33 -9.09 102.55
CA ILE A 122 -32.06 -8.35 101.52
C ILE A 122 -31.25 -7.13 101.09
N ALA A 123 -30.64 -6.38 102.02
CA ALA A 123 -29.80 -5.24 101.71
C ALA A 123 -28.55 -5.61 100.88
N ASP A 124 -27.91 -6.75 101.15
CA ASP A 124 -26.80 -7.28 100.34
C ASP A 124 -27.25 -7.72 98.94
N THR A 125 -28.46 -8.26 98.82
CA THR A 125 -29.10 -8.56 97.53
C THR A 125 -29.43 -7.29 96.75
N PHE A 126 -29.82 -6.20 97.42
CA PHE A 126 -29.96 -4.88 96.80
C PHE A 126 -28.59 -4.24 96.50
N GLY A 127 -27.54 -4.53 97.27
CA GLY A 127 -26.15 -4.18 96.95
C GLY A 127 -25.64 -4.85 95.66
N SER A 128 -26.09 -6.07 95.38
CA SER A 128 -25.85 -6.82 94.14
C SER A 128 -26.50 -6.18 92.89
N LEU A 129 -27.55 -5.35 93.05
CA LEU A 129 -28.11 -4.59 91.92
C LEU A 129 -27.09 -3.62 91.32
N ASN A 130 -26.16 -3.07 92.10
CA ASN A 130 -25.07 -2.24 91.55
C ASN A 130 -24.16 -3.05 90.60
N GLY A 131 -23.93 -4.34 90.90
CA GLY A 131 -23.19 -5.25 90.02
C GLY A 131 -23.95 -5.54 88.73
N VAL A 132 -25.27 -5.76 88.82
CA VAL A 132 -26.14 -5.94 87.65
C VAL A 132 -26.19 -4.66 86.81
N THR A 133 -26.39 -3.49 87.40
CA THR A 133 -26.38 -2.20 86.68
C THR A 133 -25.05 -1.95 85.99
N LYS A 134 -23.93 -2.24 86.65
CA LYS A 134 -22.60 -2.14 86.03
C LYS A 134 -22.45 -3.11 84.85
N ALA A 135 -22.86 -4.37 85.00
CA ALA A 135 -22.79 -5.36 83.92
C ALA A 135 -23.66 -4.97 82.72
N VAL A 136 -24.86 -4.41 82.95
CA VAL A 136 -25.70 -3.87 81.87
C VAL A 136 -25.04 -2.66 81.20
N SER A 137 -24.42 -1.76 81.97
CA SER A 137 -23.68 -0.61 81.44
C SER A 137 -22.48 -1.05 80.59
N ASP A 138 -21.70 -2.02 81.08
CA ASP A 138 -20.53 -2.56 80.38
C ASP A 138 -20.95 -3.32 79.10
N ALA A 139 -22.08 -4.04 79.14
CA ALA A 139 -22.67 -4.69 77.98
C ALA A 139 -23.19 -3.67 76.95
N ALA A 140 -23.82 -2.58 77.41
CA ALA A 140 -24.27 -1.49 76.54
C ALA A 140 -23.08 -0.78 75.88
N ALA A 141 -22.02 -0.51 76.64
CA ALA A 141 -20.78 0.06 76.12
C ALA A 141 -20.11 -0.87 75.10
N SER A 142 -20.07 -2.18 75.39
CA SER A 142 -19.53 -3.19 74.46
C SER A 142 -20.36 -3.30 73.17
N ALA A 143 -21.68 -3.25 73.29
CA ALA A 143 -22.59 -3.26 72.14
C ALA A 143 -22.43 -1.99 71.30
N GLN A 144 -22.22 -0.83 71.93
CA GLN A 144 -21.92 0.42 71.23
C GLN A 144 -20.58 0.32 70.48
N ALA A 145 -19.51 -0.13 71.15
CA ALA A 145 -18.21 -0.31 70.51
C ALA A 145 -18.25 -1.30 69.32
N ALA A 146 -19.07 -2.35 69.42
CA ALA A 146 -19.28 -3.30 68.32
C ALA A 146 -20.02 -2.64 67.14
N ARG A 147 -21.01 -1.77 67.39
CA ARG A 147 -21.69 -1.00 66.34
C ARG A 147 -20.72 -0.03 65.65
N GLU A 148 -19.95 0.73 66.40
CA GLU A 148 -18.94 1.66 65.86
C GLU A 148 -17.88 0.92 65.02
N SER A 149 -17.46 -0.27 65.46
CA SER A 149 -16.53 -1.13 64.71
C SER A 149 -17.17 -1.65 63.41
N ALA A 150 -18.44 -2.03 63.44
CA ALA A 150 -19.17 -2.48 62.25
C ALA A 150 -19.39 -1.35 61.23
N GLU A 151 -19.68 -0.13 61.70
CA GLU A 151 -19.78 1.07 60.85
C GLU A 151 -18.43 1.41 60.20
N THR A 152 -17.34 1.30 60.97
CA THR A 152 -15.97 1.49 60.47
C THR A 152 -15.63 0.45 59.40
N ALA A 153 -15.93 -0.84 59.64
CA ALA A 153 -15.70 -1.91 58.68
C ALA A 153 -16.53 -1.72 57.40
N THR A 154 -17.78 -1.28 57.53
CA THR A 154 -18.65 -0.94 56.38
C THR A 154 -18.06 0.19 55.55
N SER A 155 -17.60 1.26 56.21
CA SER A 155 -16.97 2.40 55.55
C SER A 155 -15.66 2.02 54.84
N ALA A 156 -14.85 1.16 55.45
CA ALA A 156 -13.63 0.63 54.86
C ALA A 156 -13.91 -0.25 53.64
N ALA A 157 -14.96 -1.10 53.69
CA ALA A 157 -15.38 -1.92 52.56
C ALA A 157 -15.85 -1.05 51.38
N SER A 158 -16.64 0.00 51.63
CA SER A 158 -17.04 0.95 50.59
C SER A 158 -15.83 1.66 49.96
N SER A 159 -14.89 2.13 50.77
CA SER A 159 -13.66 2.78 50.29
C SER A 159 -12.78 1.83 49.46
N ALA A 160 -12.71 0.55 49.84
CA ALA A 160 -12.00 -0.47 49.07
C ALA A 160 -12.67 -0.75 47.72
N ASN A 161 -14.01 -0.81 47.68
CA ASN A 161 -14.78 -0.97 46.44
C ASN A 161 -14.61 0.23 45.49
N GLU A 162 -14.62 1.45 46.02
CA GLU A 162 -14.34 2.67 45.26
C GLU A 162 -12.91 2.65 44.69
N SER A 163 -11.93 2.30 45.52
CA SER A 163 -10.52 2.19 45.10
C SER A 163 -10.34 1.14 44.00
N GLY A 164 -11.01 -0.02 44.12
CA GLY A 164 -11.03 -1.05 43.09
C GLY A 164 -11.64 -0.56 41.77
N SER A 165 -12.72 0.22 41.85
CA SER A 165 -13.36 0.83 40.67
C SER A 165 -12.44 1.84 39.98
N VAL A 166 -11.77 2.70 40.75
CA VAL A 166 -10.78 3.66 40.22
C VAL A 166 -9.62 2.93 39.56
N ALA A 167 -9.08 1.88 40.19
CA ALA A 167 -8.00 1.09 39.61
C ALA A 167 -8.41 0.43 38.28
N ALA A 168 -9.63 -0.10 38.18
CA ALA A 168 -10.17 -0.65 36.95
C ALA A 168 -10.32 0.42 35.84
N SER A 169 -10.81 1.61 36.18
CA SER A 169 -10.90 2.74 35.23
C SER A 169 -9.52 3.21 34.76
N SER A 170 -8.53 3.28 35.66
CA SER A 170 -7.15 3.61 35.31
C SER A 170 -6.53 2.57 34.39
N ALA A 171 -6.76 1.28 34.64
CA ALA A 171 -6.30 0.21 33.75
C ALA A 171 -6.92 0.32 32.35
N SER A 172 -8.24 0.58 32.25
CA SER A 172 -8.90 0.81 30.96
C SER A 172 -8.34 2.02 30.22
N THR A 173 -8.05 3.10 30.93
CA THR A 173 -7.44 4.32 30.35
C THR A 173 -6.04 4.03 29.81
N ALA A 174 -5.23 3.25 30.54
CA ALA A 174 -3.90 2.84 30.08
C ALA A 174 -3.99 1.99 28.80
N THR A 175 -4.92 1.02 28.73
CA THR A 175 -5.15 0.23 27.51
C THR A 175 -5.58 1.09 26.33
N GLN A 176 -6.47 2.07 26.54
CA GLN A 176 -6.88 3.00 25.48
C GLN A 176 -5.70 3.85 24.99
N ALA A 177 -4.85 4.32 25.91
CA ALA A 177 -3.65 5.08 25.55
C ALA A 177 -2.66 4.23 24.72
N GLU A 178 -2.48 2.95 25.05
CA GLU A 178 -1.65 2.02 24.26
C GLU A 178 -2.20 1.81 22.84
N GLN A 179 -3.53 1.68 22.69
CA GLN A 179 -4.19 1.58 21.39
C GLN A 179 -3.96 2.84 20.54
N ILE A 180 -4.15 4.03 21.13
CA ILE A 180 -3.90 5.31 20.44
C ILE A 180 -2.44 5.43 20.01
N ILE A 181 -1.48 5.02 20.85
CA ILE A 181 -0.05 5.04 20.50
C ILE A 181 0.24 4.08 19.34
N ALA A 182 -0.39 2.90 19.32
CA ALA A 182 -0.24 1.94 18.24
C ALA A 182 -0.80 2.48 16.91
N GLU A 183 -1.98 3.11 16.94
CA GLU A 183 -2.59 3.78 15.78
C GLU A 183 -1.69 4.92 15.28
N TYR A 184 -1.22 5.79 16.17
CA TYR A 184 -0.33 6.89 15.81
C TYR A 184 0.97 6.40 15.17
N ARG A 185 1.54 5.29 15.67
CA ARG A 185 2.73 4.67 15.06
C ARG A 185 2.46 4.21 13.63
N GLN A 186 1.29 3.60 13.36
CA GLN A 186 0.92 3.18 12.01
C GLN A 186 0.78 4.38 11.07
N THR A 187 0.14 5.45 11.52
CA THR A 187 0.02 6.70 10.74
C THR A 187 1.39 7.28 10.39
N VAL A 188 2.34 7.31 11.35
CA VAL A 188 3.70 7.81 11.10
C VAL A 188 4.46 6.93 10.10
N ILE A 189 4.30 5.60 10.17
CA ILE A 189 4.91 4.68 9.20
C ILE A 189 4.34 4.91 7.80
N ALA A 190 3.01 5.01 7.67
CA ALA A 190 2.36 5.28 6.39
C ALA A 190 2.84 6.61 5.78
N ALA A 191 2.88 7.69 6.57
CA ALA A 191 3.36 8.99 6.12
C ALA A 191 4.84 8.96 5.68
N ARG A 192 5.69 8.18 6.38
CA ARG A 192 7.09 7.97 5.98
C ARG A 192 7.17 7.25 4.64
N ASP A 193 6.38 6.20 4.44
CA ASP A 193 6.42 5.38 3.23
C ASP A 193 5.87 6.16 2.01
N GLU A 194 4.84 6.98 2.19
CA GLU A 194 4.38 7.96 1.20
C GLU A 194 5.49 8.96 0.83
N THR A 195 6.21 9.48 1.83
CA THR A 195 7.33 10.42 1.60
C THR A 195 8.49 9.75 0.83
N LEU A 196 8.80 8.49 1.13
CA LEU A 196 9.82 7.72 0.40
C LEU A 196 9.39 7.46 -1.05
N THR A 197 8.11 7.18 -1.27
CA THR A 197 7.54 7.00 -2.62
C THR A 197 7.66 8.28 -3.42
N ALA A 198 7.20 9.42 -2.87
CA ALA A 198 7.31 10.74 -3.51
C ALA A 198 8.77 11.13 -3.81
N ARG A 199 9.71 10.77 -2.91
CA ARG A 199 11.14 10.97 -3.15
C ARG A 199 11.65 10.14 -4.33
N GLY A 200 11.21 8.87 -4.45
CA GLY A 200 11.56 8.00 -5.58
C GLY A 200 11.06 8.54 -6.92
N GLU A 201 9.81 9.03 -6.95
CA GLU A 201 9.23 9.70 -8.12
C GLU A 201 10.01 10.96 -8.50
N THR A 202 10.40 11.76 -7.51
CA THR A 202 11.21 12.99 -7.73
C THR A 202 12.58 12.67 -8.32
N VAL A 203 13.26 11.61 -7.84
CA VAL A 203 14.55 11.17 -8.39
C VAL A 203 14.39 10.69 -9.84
N THR A 204 13.30 9.96 -10.14
CA THR A 204 12.99 9.51 -11.51
C THR A 204 12.74 10.71 -12.44
N ALA A 205 11.96 11.68 -11.99
CA ALA A 205 11.69 12.91 -12.74
C ALA A 205 12.98 13.70 -13.01
N ALA A 206 13.88 13.81 -12.02
CA ALA A 206 15.18 14.45 -12.19
C ALA A 206 16.06 13.72 -13.22
N GLY A 207 16.06 12.38 -13.21
CA GLY A 207 16.75 11.57 -14.22
C GLY A 207 16.20 11.80 -15.63
N ASN A 208 14.88 11.84 -15.79
CA ASN A 208 14.23 12.11 -17.08
C ASN A 208 14.53 13.54 -17.59
N ALA A 209 14.60 14.52 -16.69
CA ALA A 209 14.96 15.89 -17.05
C ALA A 209 16.40 15.97 -17.56
N ALA A 210 17.36 15.33 -16.88
CA ALA A 210 18.76 15.28 -17.30
C ALA A 210 18.92 14.56 -18.66
N ALA A 211 18.21 13.45 -18.89
CA ALA A 211 18.20 12.78 -20.18
C ALA A 211 17.62 13.67 -21.30
N SER A 212 16.56 14.42 -20.99
CA SER A 212 15.95 15.37 -21.94
C SER A 212 16.91 16.50 -22.30
N GLU A 213 17.68 17.01 -21.33
CA GLU A 213 18.72 18.03 -21.56
C GLU A 213 19.83 17.50 -22.48
N SER A 214 20.31 16.27 -22.25
CA SER A 214 21.31 15.62 -23.13
C SER A 214 20.77 15.45 -24.55
N ASN A 215 19.54 14.96 -24.71
CA ASN A 215 18.93 14.77 -26.02
C ASN A 215 18.74 16.10 -26.78
N ALA A 216 18.43 17.17 -26.05
CA ALA A 216 18.33 18.51 -26.63
C ALA A 216 19.69 19.03 -27.11
N ALA A 217 20.77 18.79 -26.34
CA ALA A 217 22.13 19.13 -26.74
C ALA A 217 22.57 18.36 -27.99
N ASP A 218 22.32 17.05 -28.06
CA ASP A 218 22.63 16.22 -29.23
C ASP A 218 21.86 16.65 -30.47
N SER A 219 20.58 17.01 -30.31
CA SER A 219 19.74 17.56 -31.39
C SER A 219 20.28 18.89 -31.90
N ALA A 220 20.73 19.78 -30.99
CA ALA A 220 21.34 21.05 -31.36
C ALA A 220 22.66 20.87 -32.13
N MET A 221 23.52 19.92 -31.71
CA MET A 221 24.75 19.58 -32.43
C MET A 221 24.46 19.03 -33.83
N THR A 222 23.46 18.15 -33.95
CA THR A 222 23.03 17.60 -35.25
C THR A 222 22.50 18.69 -36.19
N ALA A 223 21.71 19.63 -35.66
CA ALA A 223 21.20 20.77 -36.42
C ALA A 223 22.34 21.68 -36.90
N ALA A 224 23.31 21.98 -36.04
CA ALA A 224 24.49 22.77 -36.41
C ALA A 224 25.33 22.06 -37.50
N GLY A 225 25.53 20.74 -37.39
CA GLY A 225 26.19 19.95 -38.42
C GLY A 225 25.44 19.98 -39.76
N SER A 226 24.12 19.89 -39.73
CA SER A 226 23.27 19.98 -40.93
C SER A 226 23.35 21.36 -41.58
N GLN A 227 23.40 22.44 -40.80
CA GLN A 227 23.59 23.80 -41.30
C GLN A 227 24.96 23.96 -41.98
N ALA A 228 26.03 23.44 -41.38
CA ALA A 228 27.37 23.47 -41.97
C ALA A 228 27.41 22.68 -43.30
N GLY A 229 26.76 21.51 -43.34
CA GLY A 229 26.64 20.72 -44.57
C GLY A 229 25.89 21.45 -45.69
N ALA A 230 24.80 22.15 -45.35
CA ALA A 230 24.06 22.96 -46.30
C ALA A 230 24.90 24.12 -46.87
N GLN A 231 25.66 24.82 -46.02
CA GLN A 231 26.58 25.89 -46.45
C GLN A 231 27.68 25.36 -47.37
N ALA A 232 28.25 24.20 -47.06
CA ALA A 232 29.25 23.56 -47.92
C ALA A 232 28.68 23.17 -49.29
N ALA A 233 27.43 22.67 -49.32
CA ALA A 233 26.74 22.34 -50.57
C ALA A 233 26.45 23.61 -51.41
N GLU A 234 26.08 24.73 -50.79
CA GLU A 234 25.89 26.02 -51.47
C GLU A 234 27.19 26.50 -52.14
N VAL A 235 28.31 26.43 -51.43
CA VAL A 235 29.63 26.77 -52.00
C VAL A 235 29.99 25.86 -53.17
N ALA A 236 29.84 24.54 -53.01
CA ALA A 236 30.13 23.57 -54.08
C ALA A 236 29.24 23.78 -55.32
N ALA A 237 27.98 24.16 -55.13
CA ALA A 237 27.07 24.50 -56.22
C ALA A 237 27.51 25.79 -56.95
N SER A 238 27.92 26.83 -56.19
CA SER A 238 28.47 28.06 -56.74
C SER A 238 29.75 27.81 -57.56
N ASP A 239 30.68 27.01 -57.03
CA ASP A 239 31.92 26.65 -57.73
C ASP A 239 31.63 25.87 -59.03
N SER A 240 30.68 24.93 -58.97
CA SER A 240 30.25 24.15 -60.14
C SER A 240 29.61 25.05 -61.21
N ALA A 241 28.80 26.03 -60.80
CA ALA A 241 28.21 27.01 -61.72
C ALA A 241 29.28 27.90 -62.38
N ALA A 242 30.29 28.33 -61.61
CA ALA A 242 31.42 29.10 -62.12
C ALA A 242 32.25 28.29 -63.14
N ALA A 243 32.54 27.02 -62.85
CA ALA A 243 33.24 26.12 -63.75
C ALA A 243 32.47 25.86 -65.06
N ALA A 244 31.15 25.71 -64.97
CA ALA A 244 30.28 25.57 -66.14
C ALA A 244 30.29 26.85 -67.00
N ALA A 245 30.20 28.02 -66.38
CA ALA A 245 30.27 29.31 -67.08
C ALA A 245 31.62 29.51 -67.79
N ALA A 246 32.72 29.16 -67.13
CA ALA A 246 34.06 29.21 -67.73
C ALA A 246 34.19 28.26 -68.93
N SER A 247 33.64 27.06 -68.83
CA SER A 247 33.62 26.07 -69.92
C SER A 247 32.80 26.56 -71.11
N ALA A 248 31.64 27.18 -70.86
CA ALA A 248 30.82 27.78 -71.91
C ALA A 248 31.55 28.94 -72.63
N ALA A 249 32.20 29.82 -71.87
CA ALA A 249 32.99 30.91 -72.45
C ALA A 249 34.15 30.39 -73.32
N ALA A 250 34.86 29.35 -72.86
CA ALA A 250 35.93 28.72 -73.63
C ALA A 250 35.39 28.10 -74.94
N ALA A 251 34.22 27.45 -74.89
CA ALA A 251 33.57 26.90 -76.09
C ALA A 251 33.19 28.00 -77.10
N THR A 252 32.74 29.17 -76.64
CA THR A 252 32.48 30.32 -77.53
C THR A 252 33.76 30.81 -78.21
N VAL A 253 34.86 30.96 -77.47
CA VAL A 253 36.16 31.36 -78.04
C VAL A 253 36.64 30.36 -79.08
N GLU A 254 36.50 29.07 -78.81
CA GLU A 254 36.89 28.01 -79.74
C GLU A 254 36.01 28.00 -80.99
N ALA A 255 34.70 28.24 -80.85
CA ALA A 255 33.80 28.38 -81.99
C ALA A 255 34.18 29.58 -82.87
N ASP A 256 34.52 30.73 -82.27
CA ASP A 256 34.98 31.91 -83.02
C ASP A 256 36.32 31.63 -83.73
N ARG A 257 37.23 30.88 -83.10
CA ARG A 257 38.50 30.47 -83.70
C ARG A 257 38.27 29.53 -84.89
N ALA A 258 37.39 28.54 -84.73
CA ALA A 258 37.02 27.60 -85.79
C ALA A 258 36.38 28.35 -86.98
N LYS A 259 35.50 29.32 -86.71
CA LYS A 259 34.91 30.17 -87.76
C LYS A 259 35.96 30.95 -88.54
N LYS A 260 36.88 31.63 -87.85
CA LYS A 260 37.98 32.37 -88.50
C LYS A 260 38.87 31.47 -89.35
N GLU A 261 39.13 30.25 -88.89
CA GLU A 261 39.93 29.28 -89.65
C GLU A 261 39.18 28.79 -90.90
N ALA A 262 37.88 28.53 -90.78
CA ALA A 262 37.03 28.21 -91.93
C ALA A 262 37.01 29.35 -92.95
N ASP A 263 36.90 30.61 -92.51
CA ASP A 263 36.94 31.79 -93.38
C ASP A 263 38.29 31.90 -94.12
N ARG A 264 39.42 31.67 -93.43
CA ARG A 264 40.75 31.65 -94.06
C ARG A 264 40.90 30.52 -95.08
N ALA A 265 40.41 29.33 -94.76
CA ALA A 265 40.43 28.19 -95.68
C ALA A 265 39.60 28.49 -96.93
N GLY A 266 38.45 29.16 -96.78
CA GLY A 266 37.63 29.65 -97.89
C GLY A 266 38.38 30.65 -98.78
N GLN A 267 39.01 31.67 -98.18
CA GLN A 267 39.82 32.65 -98.91
C GLN A 267 40.98 32.00 -99.68
N ALA A 268 41.72 31.09 -99.03
CA ALA A 268 42.82 30.38 -99.66
C ALA A 268 42.36 29.51 -100.85
N ALA A 269 41.18 28.88 -100.74
CA ALA A 269 40.58 28.12 -101.83
C ALA A 269 40.17 29.02 -103.01
N GLU A 270 39.62 30.20 -102.73
CA GLU A 270 39.28 31.21 -103.74
C GLU A 270 40.54 31.74 -104.45
N GLU A 271 41.57 32.14 -103.71
CA GLU A 271 42.86 32.57 -104.25
C GLU A 271 43.52 31.49 -105.12
N SER A 272 43.51 30.23 -104.66
CA SER A 272 44.01 29.09 -105.42
C SER A 272 43.24 28.89 -106.73
N SER A 273 41.92 29.06 -106.70
CA SER A 273 41.07 28.94 -107.90
C SER A 273 41.35 30.06 -108.90
N VAL A 274 41.46 31.31 -108.43
CA VAL A 274 41.84 32.47 -109.25
C VAL A 274 43.23 32.27 -109.87
N LYS A 275 44.20 31.77 -109.10
CA LYS A 275 45.53 31.45 -109.60
C LYS A 275 45.48 30.37 -110.68
N ALA A 276 44.75 29.27 -110.46
CA ALA A 276 44.63 28.20 -111.43
C ALA A 276 44.00 28.67 -112.75
N VAL A 277 42.94 29.50 -112.68
CA VAL A 277 42.34 30.13 -113.85
C VAL A 277 43.35 31.05 -114.56
N SER A 278 44.05 31.89 -113.80
CA SER A 278 45.06 32.82 -114.35
C SER A 278 46.20 32.08 -115.03
N ASP A 279 46.73 31.02 -114.41
CA ASP A 279 47.77 30.17 -115.00
C ASP A 279 47.28 29.53 -116.30
N LYS A 280 46.02 29.07 -116.36
CA LYS A 280 45.46 28.47 -117.58
C LYS A 280 45.19 29.49 -118.68
N VAL A 281 44.72 30.69 -118.33
CA VAL A 281 44.61 31.82 -119.28
C VAL A 281 45.98 32.17 -119.85
N ASN A 282 47.02 32.24 -119.00
CA ASN A 282 48.39 32.50 -119.44
C ASN A 282 48.95 31.39 -120.33
N GLU A 283 48.63 30.12 -120.06
CA GLU A 283 49.01 28.99 -120.92
C GLU A 283 48.33 29.08 -122.30
N ILE A 284 47.04 29.44 -122.33
CA ILE A 284 46.31 29.70 -123.60
C ILE A 284 46.97 30.86 -124.36
N LEU A 285 47.33 31.95 -123.68
CA LEU A 285 48.00 33.10 -124.30
C LEU A 285 49.40 32.74 -124.82
N ALA A 286 50.18 31.96 -124.07
CA ALA A 286 51.54 31.56 -124.45
C ALA A 286 51.59 30.56 -125.60
N GLY A 287 50.50 29.79 -125.81
CA GLY A 287 50.33 28.86 -126.93
C GLY A 287 49.49 29.41 -128.10
N ALA A 288 49.00 30.65 -128.01
CA ALA A 288 48.12 31.21 -129.03
C ALA A 288 48.91 31.68 -130.27
N PRO A 289 48.43 31.38 -131.49
CA PRO A 289 48.95 32.02 -132.71
C PRO A 289 48.73 33.55 -132.64
N GLU A 290 49.50 34.31 -133.43
CA GLU A 290 49.61 35.79 -133.43
C GLU A 290 48.29 36.59 -133.35
N ALA A 291 47.14 35.95 -133.59
CA ALA A 291 45.80 36.51 -133.52
C ALA A 291 45.34 36.93 -132.10
N TYR A 292 45.86 36.34 -131.02
CA TYR A 292 45.49 36.77 -129.65
C TYR A 292 46.27 38.01 -129.17
N ASP A 293 47.46 38.24 -129.72
CA ASP A 293 48.24 39.47 -129.55
C ASP A 293 47.45 40.67 -130.10
N THR A 294 46.76 40.45 -131.22
CA THR A 294 45.86 41.41 -131.88
C THR A 294 44.67 41.80 -130.99
N LEU A 295 44.11 40.86 -130.22
CA LEU A 295 42.98 41.15 -129.32
C LEU A 295 43.42 41.98 -128.10
N LEU A 296 44.64 41.78 -127.60
CA LEU A 296 45.21 42.60 -126.53
C LEU A 296 45.54 44.02 -127.02
N GLU A 297 46.07 44.17 -128.24
CA GLU A 297 46.27 45.46 -128.90
C GLU A 297 44.94 46.20 -129.11
N ILE A 298 43.90 45.51 -129.59
CA ILE A 298 42.55 46.09 -129.76
C ILE A 298 41.94 46.52 -128.43
N ALA A 299 42.06 45.70 -127.39
CA ALA A 299 41.55 46.04 -126.05
C ALA A 299 42.28 47.27 -125.46
N THR A 300 43.60 47.35 -125.65
CA THR A 300 44.42 48.49 -125.19
C THR A 300 44.08 49.78 -125.94
N GLU A 301 43.83 49.71 -127.26
CA GLU A 301 43.41 50.86 -128.07
C GLU A 301 41.98 51.32 -127.74
N LEU A 302 41.07 50.38 -127.44
CA LEU A 302 39.73 50.69 -126.95
C LEU A 302 39.75 51.38 -125.57
N GLU A 303 40.60 50.94 -124.64
CA GLU A 303 40.79 51.61 -123.34
C GLU A 303 41.37 53.03 -123.49
N ARG A 304 42.15 53.29 -124.54
CA ARG A 304 42.64 54.62 -124.92
C ARG A 304 41.59 55.51 -125.57
N GLY A 305 40.36 55.02 -125.77
CA GLY A 305 39.24 55.76 -126.33
C GLY A 305 39.16 55.74 -127.85
N ALA A 306 39.89 54.85 -128.54
CA ALA A 306 39.70 54.61 -129.97
C ALA A 306 38.31 53.99 -130.22
N SER A 307 37.71 54.26 -131.39
CA SER A 307 36.52 53.51 -131.80
C SER A 307 36.91 52.05 -132.11
N ALA A 308 35.99 51.11 -131.94
CA ALA A 308 36.24 49.70 -132.24
C ALA A 308 36.73 49.48 -133.67
N GLU A 309 36.26 50.31 -134.61
CA GLU A 309 36.70 50.29 -136.01
C GLU A 309 38.17 50.74 -136.17
N ALA A 310 38.59 51.78 -135.43
CA ALA A 310 39.98 52.27 -135.45
C ALA A 310 40.96 51.29 -134.79
N ALA A 311 40.58 50.72 -133.64
CA ALA A 311 41.37 49.72 -132.94
C ALA A 311 41.58 48.45 -133.78
N LEU A 312 40.52 47.97 -134.45
CA LEU A 312 40.58 46.81 -135.34
C LEU A 312 41.44 47.08 -136.58
N THR A 313 41.33 48.27 -137.18
CA THR A 313 42.09 48.65 -138.38
C THR A 313 43.60 48.72 -138.10
N ALA A 314 44.00 49.30 -136.95
CA ALA A 314 45.40 49.40 -136.57
C ALA A 314 46.05 48.03 -136.32
N ALA A 315 45.34 47.14 -135.64
CA ALA A 315 45.86 45.82 -135.29
C ALA A 315 45.97 44.87 -136.51
N ILE A 316 45.09 45.04 -137.51
CA ILE A 316 45.11 44.22 -138.75
C ILE A 316 46.13 44.74 -139.78
N ALA A 317 46.31 46.06 -139.88
CA ALA A 317 47.15 46.67 -140.93
C ALA A 317 48.64 46.27 -140.86
N GLY A 318 49.13 45.81 -139.70
CA GLY A 318 50.53 45.39 -139.52
C GLY A 318 50.81 43.90 -139.74
N LYS A 319 49.80 43.03 -139.81
CA LYS A 319 50.00 41.57 -139.68
C LYS A 319 49.47 40.70 -140.84
N ALA A 320 48.95 41.28 -141.93
CA ALA A 320 48.49 40.49 -143.08
C ALA A 320 49.43 40.62 -144.30
N PRO A 321 50.14 39.54 -144.72
CA PRO A 321 50.64 39.45 -146.09
C PRO A 321 49.43 39.35 -147.04
N LEU A 322 49.28 40.34 -147.91
CA LEU A 322 48.17 40.42 -148.89
C LEU A 322 48.25 39.36 -150.00
N ASP A 323 49.29 38.52 -149.98
CA ASP A 323 49.66 37.64 -151.09
C ASP A 323 49.75 36.19 -150.58
N HIS A 324 48.62 35.52 -150.40
CA HIS A 324 48.63 34.06 -150.44
C HIS A 324 47.38 33.52 -151.16
N ILE A 325 47.58 32.44 -151.91
CA ILE A 325 46.54 31.77 -152.71
C ILE A 325 46.25 30.43 -152.03
N HIS A 326 45.00 30.23 -151.63
CA HIS A 326 44.52 28.95 -151.11
C HIS A 326 44.41 27.90 -152.22
N THR A 327 44.84 26.68 -151.93
CA THR A 327 44.56 25.51 -152.77
C THR A 327 43.28 24.82 -152.29
N ALA A 328 42.63 24.05 -153.16
CA ALA A 328 41.39 23.32 -152.81
C ALA A 328 41.58 22.24 -151.72
N GLN A 329 42.79 22.02 -151.20
CA GLN A 329 43.08 21.17 -150.05
C GLN A 329 42.96 21.90 -148.71
N ASP A 330 42.93 23.24 -148.70
CA ASP A 330 42.95 24.07 -147.48
C ASP A 330 41.57 24.20 -146.80
N VAL A 331 40.52 23.59 -147.36
CA VAL A 331 39.17 23.53 -146.78
C VAL A 331 38.87 22.12 -146.29
N GLY A 332 39.55 21.74 -145.20
CA GLY A 332 39.31 20.49 -144.48
C GLY A 332 37.93 20.44 -143.82
N ALA A 333 37.38 19.23 -143.66
CA ALA A 333 36.01 18.94 -143.26
C ALA A 333 35.58 19.54 -141.91
N ALA A 334 34.26 19.81 -141.80
CA ALA A 334 33.60 20.31 -140.60
C ALA A 334 33.83 19.40 -139.36
N PRO A 335 34.05 19.96 -138.15
CA PRO A 335 34.17 19.14 -136.94
C PRO A 335 32.83 18.50 -136.59
N ALA A 336 32.89 17.24 -136.14
CA ALA A 336 31.74 16.52 -135.62
C ALA A 336 31.24 17.14 -134.31
N PHE A 337 29.91 17.27 -134.19
CA PHE A 337 29.24 17.48 -132.92
C PHE A 337 29.60 16.34 -131.95
N HIS A 338 29.73 16.66 -130.66
CA HIS A 338 29.74 15.66 -129.60
C HIS A 338 28.41 15.74 -128.83
N GLU A 339 27.75 14.60 -128.69
CA GLU A 339 26.55 14.44 -127.86
C GLU A 339 26.95 14.00 -126.45
N HIS A 340 26.32 14.59 -125.44
CA HIS A 340 26.29 14.04 -124.09
C HIS A 340 25.19 12.97 -124.01
N ASN A 341 25.54 11.78 -123.52
CA ASN A 341 24.56 10.72 -123.24
C ASN A 341 23.96 10.96 -121.84
N ALA A 342 22.67 10.68 -121.65
CA ALA A 342 21.96 10.73 -120.36
C ALA A 342 22.67 10.04 -119.17
N ARG A 343 23.63 9.15 -119.44
CA ARG A 343 24.49 8.52 -118.44
C ARG A 343 25.41 9.52 -117.70
N ASP A 344 25.86 10.59 -118.36
CA ASP A 344 26.73 11.63 -117.77
C ASP A 344 25.98 12.48 -116.72
N VAL A 345 24.64 12.48 -116.75
CA VAL A 345 23.77 13.16 -115.78
C VAL A 345 23.37 12.24 -114.60
N TRP A 346 23.42 10.93 -114.81
CA TRP A 346 23.00 9.93 -113.81
C TRP A 346 24.05 9.71 -112.71
N ASP A 347 25.35 9.74 -113.05
CA ASP A 347 26.41 9.54 -112.06
C ASP A 347 26.54 10.72 -111.07
N ALA A 348 26.16 11.94 -111.49
CA ALA A 348 26.09 13.11 -110.62
C ALA A 348 24.89 13.09 -109.65
N SER A 349 23.81 12.36 -109.97
CA SER A 349 22.59 12.29 -109.15
C SER A 349 22.54 11.07 -108.22
N GLY A 350 23.25 9.98 -108.54
CA GLY A 350 23.35 8.80 -107.67
C GLY A 350 24.10 9.03 -106.35
N SER A 351 25.16 9.85 -106.35
CA SER A 351 25.95 10.10 -105.13
C SER A 351 25.17 10.92 -104.08
N THR A 352 24.32 11.83 -104.52
CA THR A 352 23.50 12.69 -103.66
C THR A 352 22.35 11.92 -103.01
N VAL A 353 21.77 10.95 -103.71
CA VAL A 353 20.68 10.10 -103.17
C VAL A 353 21.20 9.13 -102.10
N GLN A 354 22.39 8.55 -102.29
CA GLN A 354 22.99 7.65 -101.31
C GLN A 354 23.40 8.41 -100.03
N GLN A 355 23.96 9.62 -100.15
CA GLN A 355 24.29 10.46 -98.99
C GLN A 355 23.06 10.84 -98.15
N VAL A 356 21.90 11.05 -98.78
CA VAL A 356 20.65 11.36 -98.06
C VAL A 356 20.10 10.13 -97.32
N LEU A 357 20.18 8.94 -97.92
CA LEU A 357 19.75 7.68 -97.31
C LEU A 357 20.61 7.32 -96.09
N ASP A 358 21.94 7.42 -96.21
CA ASP A 358 22.86 7.13 -95.12
C ASP A 358 22.66 8.10 -93.93
N SER A 359 22.31 9.37 -94.19
CA SER A 359 22.01 10.35 -93.13
C SER A 359 20.71 10.07 -92.37
N HIS A 360 19.71 9.47 -93.02
CA HIS A 360 18.44 9.13 -92.37
C HIS A 360 18.55 7.87 -91.51
N GLU A 361 19.35 6.88 -91.94
CA GLU A 361 19.56 5.64 -91.17
C GLU A 361 20.32 5.90 -89.86
N LEU A 362 21.26 6.86 -89.87
CA LEU A 362 21.99 7.31 -88.68
C LEU A 362 21.07 7.92 -87.61
N LYS A 363 20.08 8.74 -88.01
CA LYS A 363 19.13 9.36 -87.06
C LYS A 363 18.21 8.34 -86.38
N VAL A 364 17.83 7.26 -87.08
CA VAL A 364 16.96 6.20 -86.52
C VAL A 364 17.71 5.35 -85.48
N ARG A 365 19.01 5.08 -85.70
CA ARG A 365 19.85 4.37 -84.71
C ARG A 365 20.06 5.17 -83.44
N GLU A 366 20.30 6.47 -83.54
CA GLU A 366 20.51 7.35 -82.37
C GLU A 366 19.25 7.40 -81.48
N ILE A 367 18.07 7.53 -82.08
CA ILE A 367 16.78 7.54 -81.35
C ILE A 367 16.54 6.19 -80.63
N SER A 368 16.85 5.07 -81.29
CA SER A 368 16.71 3.73 -80.68
C SER A 368 17.71 3.50 -79.54
N GLY A 369 18.93 4.04 -79.66
CA GLY A 369 19.96 3.99 -78.62
C GLY A 369 19.54 4.79 -77.37
N ILE A 370 18.98 5.98 -77.55
CA ILE A 370 18.45 6.80 -76.45
C ILE A 370 17.31 6.07 -75.72
N LYS A 371 16.36 5.47 -76.45
CA LYS A 371 15.27 4.70 -75.85
C LYS A 371 15.79 3.51 -75.02
N THR A 372 16.74 2.75 -75.56
CA THR A 372 17.32 1.59 -74.89
C THR A 372 18.12 2.00 -73.64
N SER A 373 18.82 3.15 -73.69
CA SER A 373 19.53 3.70 -72.53
C SER A 373 18.57 4.20 -71.45
N LEU A 374 17.42 4.75 -71.84
CA LEU A 374 16.39 5.18 -70.88
C LEU A 374 15.70 3.99 -70.22
N ASP A 375 15.33 2.97 -71.00
CA ASP A 375 14.67 1.75 -70.51
C ASP A 375 15.59 0.94 -69.58
N SER A 376 16.92 0.98 -69.79
CA SER A 376 17.90 0.32 -68.91
C SER A 376 18.26 1.10 -67.65
N LYS A 377 18.02 2.42 -67.62
CA LYS A 377 18.21 3.26 -66.43
C LYS A 377 16.99 3.30 -65.51
N VAL A 378 15.79 2.98 -66.03
CA VAL A 378 14.58 2.80 -65.23
C VAL A 378 14.32 1.30 -65.07
N ASN A 379 14.96 0.71 -64.07
CA ASN A 379 14.81 -0.70 -63.77
C ASN A 379 13.43 -0.93 -63.15
N THR A 380 12.42 -1.19 -63.99
CA THR A 380 11.02 -1.37 -63.55
C THR A 380 10.83 -2.56 -62.62
N SER A 381 11.81 -3.46 -62.52
CA SER A 381 11.88 -4.53 -61.52
C SER A 381 12.15 -4.04 -60.10
N ASP A 382 12.72 -2.84 -59.93
CA ASP A 382 13.01 -2.26 -58.61
C ASP A 382 11.80 -1.51 -58.03
N VAL A 383 10.69 -1.49 -58.78
CA VAL A 383 9.44 -0.88 -58.37
C VAL A 383 8.47 -1.94 -57.85
N SER A 384 8.52 -2.18 -56.55
CA SER A 384 7.70 -3.17 -55.86
C SER A 384 6.39 -2.55 -55.36
N SER A 385 5.31 -3.34 -55.31
CA SER A 385 4.08 -3.00 -54.56
C SER A 385 4.21 -3.27 -53.05
N THR A 386 5.32 -3.89 -52.64
CA THR A 386 5.62 -4.31 -51.28
C THR A 386 6.85 -3.55 -50.82
N LEU A 387 6.74 -2.83 -49.70
CA LEU A 387 7.82 -2.01 -49.15
C LEU A 387 8.99 -2.91 -48.72
N THR A 388 10.17 -2.70 -49.30
CA THR A 388 11.43 -3.30 -48.83
C THR A 388 12.45 -2.18 -48.64
N ASN A 389 13.34 -2.30 -47.66
CA ASN A 389 14.32 -1.25 -47.38
C ASN A 389 15.20 -1.00 -48.62
N GLY A 390 15.31 0.27 -49.04
CA GLY A 390 16.09 0.68 -50.21
C GLY A 390 15.38 0.55 -51.57
N SER A 391 14.10 0.16 -51.64
CA SER A 391 13.35 0.06 -52.91
C SER A 391 12.45 1.27 -53.19
N VAL A 392 12.15 1.49 -54.48
CA VAL A 392 11.18 2.49 -54.93
C VAL A 392 9.79 1.83 -54.94
N VAL A 393 8.78 2.43 -54.32
CA VAL A 393 7.46 1.79 -54.16
C VAL A 393 6.45 2.36 -55.15
N ARG A 394 5.71 1.48 -55.83
CA ARG A 394 4.61 1.89 -56.73
C ARG A 394 3.36 2.18 -55.91
N ARG A 395 2.72 3.33 -56.17
CA ARG A 395 1.35 3.58 -55.66
C ARG A 395 0.38 2.55 -56.24
N THR A 396 -0.59 2.11 -55.45
CA THR A 396 -1.71 1.29 -55.91
C THR A 396 -2.55 2.06 -56.94
N ALA A 397 -3.47 1.37 -57.62
CA ALA A 397 -4.41 2.01 -58.55
C ALA A 397 -5.27 3.11 -57.89
N THR A 398 -5.41 3.09 -56.56
CA THR A 398 -6.13 4.11 -55.77
C THR A 398 -5.22 5.22 -55.22
N GLY A 399 -3.94 5.23 -55.60
CA GLY A 399 -2.97 6.25 -55.18
C GLY A 399 -2.41 6.06 -53.77
N THR A 400 -2.70 4.92 -53.12
CA THR A 400 -2.26 4.62 -51.74
C THR A 400 -1.00 3.75 -51.73
N ILE A 401 -0.32 3.70 -50.57
CA ILE A 401 0.78 2.78 -50.28
C ILE A 401 0.38 2.04 -49.00
N ASN A 402 0.25 0.72 -49.07
CA ASN A 402 -0.11 -0.10 -47.91
C ASN A 402 1.15 -0.65 -47.26
N VAL A 403 1.37 -0.32 -45.98
CA VAL A 403 2.43 -0.90 -45.17
C VAL A 403 1.78 -1.84 -44.16
N ALA A 404 2.06 -3.14 -44.27
CA ALA A 404 1.54 -4.12 -43.33
C ALA A 404 2.41 -4.11 -42.07
N SER A 405 1.88 -3.60 -40.96
CA SER A 405 2.53 -3.62 -39.64
C SER A 405 3.92 -2.97 -39.62
N PRO A 406 4.02 -1.65 -39.78
CA PRO A 406 5.30 -0.96 -39.73
C PRO A 406 5.91 -1.13 -38.33
N THR A 407 7.11 -1.70 -38.25
CA THR A 407 7.80 -1.98 -36.98
C THR A 407 9.15 -1.27 -36.89
N ASP A 408 9.65 -0.73 -38.00
CA ASP A 408 10.92 -0.01 -38.05
C ASP A 408 10.68 1.50 -37.85
N PRO A 409 11.33 2.15 -36.86
CA PRO A 409 11.23 3.59 -36.63
C PRO A 409 11.60 4.47 -37.84
N ALA A 410 12.27 3.92 -38.85
CA ALA A 410 12.61 4.60 -40.11
C ALA A 410 11.49 4.56 -41.16
N GLU A 411 10.50 3.67 -41.03
CA GLU A 411 9.37 3.61 -41.94
C GLU A 411 8.50 4.87 -41.81
N ALA A 412 8.09 5.47 -42.93
CA ALA A 412 7.24 6.67 -42.90
C ALA A 412 5.93 6.43 -42.12
N ALA A 413 5.42 5.19 -42.12
CA ALA A 413 4.21 4.79 -41.41
C ALA A 413 4.38 4.58 -39.90
N THR A 414 5.60 4.46 -39.34
CA THR A 414 5.81 4.45 -37.88
C THR A 414 5.91 5.86 -37.28
N LYS A 415 5.99 6.89 -38.13
CA LYS A 415 6.04 8.28 -37.65
C LYS A 415 4.65 8.68 -37.15
N GLY A 416 4.57 9.06 -35.88
CA GLY A 416 3.31 9.39 -35.21
C GLY A 416 2.46 10.48 -35.88
N TYR A 417 2.97 11.24 -36.86
CA TYR A 417 2.15 12.19 -37.61
C TYR A 417 1.28 11.55 -38.71
N VAL A 418 1.58 10.31 -39.13
CA VAL A 418 0.87 9.63 -40.23
C VAL A 418 -0.42 8.95 -39.75
N ASP A 419 -0.48 8.56 -38.47
CA ASP A 419 -1.66 7.96 -37.82
C ASP A 419 -2.08 8.66 -36.51
N ALA A 420 -1.57 9.86 -36.22
CA ALA A 420 -2.10 10.65 -35.11
C ALA A 420 -3.53 11.07 -35.44
N ILE A 421 -4.49 10.30 -34.92
CA ILE A 421 -5.85 10.79 -34.68
C ILE A 421 -5.67 12.12 -33.92
N PRO A 422 -6.14 13.25 -34.48
CA PRO A 422 -5.93 14.54 -33.84
C PRO A 422 -6.42 14.48 -32.39
N TRP A 423 -5.57 14.97 -31.48
CA TRP A 423 -5.84 15.04 -30.04
C TRP A 423 -7.14 15.80 -29.71
N LEU A 424 -7.63 16.57 -30.68
CA LEU A 424 -8.89 17.28 -30.70
C LEU A 424 -9.80 16.69 -31.78
N LEU A 425 -10.88 16.04 -31.36
CA LEU A 425 -12.00 15.67 -32.22
C LEU A 425 -12.96 16.87 -32.32
N CYS A 426 -13.71 17.02 -33.42
CA CYS A 426 -14.69 18.10 -33.54
C CYS A 426 -15.97 17.65 -34.26
N GLY A 427 -17.09 18.25 -33.90
CA GLY A 427 -18.39 18.06 -34.56
C GLY A 427 -19.48 18.91 -33.92
N GLU A 428 -20.69 18.86 -34.45
CA GLU A 428 -21.83 19.63 -33.95
C GLU A 428 -22.46 18.98 -32.72
N GLY A 429 -22.60 19.73 -31.62
CA GLY A 429 -23.26 19.30 -30.39
C GLY A 429 -22.34 18.58 -29.40
N ALA A 430 -22.92 17.97 -28.37
CA ALA A 430 -22.16 17.18 -27.39
C ALA A 430 -21.54 15.94 -28.05
N PRO A 431 -20.36 15.46 -27.59
CA PRO A 431 -19.71 14.28 -28.17
C PRO A 431 -20.69 13.08 -28.16
N PRO A 432 -20.97 12.44 -29.31
CA PRO A 432 -21.85 11.28 -29.34
C PRO A 432 -21.23 10.12 -28.56
N GLU A 433 -22.08 9.28 -27.96
CA GLU A 433 -21.65 8.15 -27.11
C GLU A 433 -20.75 7.14 -27.83
N SER A 434 -20.71 7.15 -29.16
CA SER A 434 -19.77 6.37 -29.96
C SER A 434 -19.07 7.26 -30.99
N LEU A 435 -17.84 7.66 -30.68
CA LEU A 435 -16.93 8.33 -31.61
C LEU A 435 -15.84 7.34 -32.04
N PRO A 436 -15.79 6.91 -33.31
CA PRO A 436 -14.72 6.06 -33.81
C PRO A 436 -13.35 6.72 -33.56
N GLY A 437 -12.49 6.06 -32.78
CA GLY A 437 -11.17 6.59 -32.41
C GLY A 437 -11.15 7.57 -31.23
N ALA A 438 -12.27 7.77 -30.53
CA ALA A 438 -12.25 8.45 -29.24
C ALA A 438 -11.58 7.59 -28.16
N ALA A 439 -10.91 8.26 -27.22
CA ALA A 439 -10.33 7.63 -26.05
C ALA A 439 -10.58 8.53 -24.83
N VAL A 440 -10.79 7.91 -23.66
CA VAL A 440 -10.90 8.63 -22.38
C VAL A 440 -9.66 9.51 -22.18
N GLY A 441 -9.88 10.78 -21.86
CA GLY A 441 -8.83 11.78 -21.67
C GLY A 441 -8.54 12.67 -22.88
N ARG A 442 -9.14 12.41 -24.05
CA ARG A 442 -9.08 13.30 -25.22
C ARG A 442 -10.11 14.44 -25.12
N PHE A 443 -9.98 15.42 -26.00
CA PHE A 443 -10.86 16.58 -26.06
C PHE A 443 -11.72 16.57 -27.33
N TYR A 444 -12.97 17.02 -27.20
CA TYR A 444 -13.93 17.21 -28.28
C TYR A 444 -14.36 18.68 -28.34
N LEU A 445 -14.20 19.34 -29.48
CA LEU A 445 -14.70 20.68 -29.72
C LEU A 445 -16.10 20.62 -30.33
N ASP A 446 -17.10 21.09 -29.58
CA ASP A 446 -18.43 21.36 -30.13
C ASP A 446 -18.34 22.62 -31.01
N VAL A 447 -18.40 22.44 -32.33
CA VAL A 447 -18.25 23.55 -33.29
C VAL A 447 -19.45 24.49 -33.30
N THR A 448 -20.59 24.06 -32.76
CA THR A 448 -21.81 24.87 -32.66
C THR A 448 -21.72 25.85 -31.49
N THR A 449 -21.16 25.41 -30.36
CA THR A 449 -21.08 26.24 -29.15
C THR A 449 -19.68 26.80 -28.86
N GLY A 450 -18.64 26.27 -29.52
CA GLY A 450 -17.24 26.60 -29.28
C GLY A 450 -16.68 26.00 -27.98
N ASN A 451 -17.44 25.15 -27.29
CA ASN A 451 -17.02 24.55 -26.03
C ASN A 451 -16.14 23.32 -26.25
N ILE A 452 -15.17 23.14 -25.36
CA ILE A 452 -14.30 21.97 -25.34
C ILE A 452 -14.79 21.01 -24.25
N HIS A 453 -15.12 19.78 -24.65
CA HIS A 453 -15.54 18.70 -23.77
C HIS A 453 -14.39 17.71 -23.57
N LYS A 454 -14.13 17.34 -22.31
CA LYS A 454 -13.23 16.20 -22.03
C LYS A 454 -14.00 14.91 -22.18
N ILE A 455 -13.50 13.97 -22.98
CA ILE A 455 -14.09 12.65 -23.15
C ILE A 455 -13.80 11.83 -21.89
N THR A 456 -14.84 11.53 -21.10
CA THR A 456 -14.73 10.77 -19.84
C THR A 456 -15.16 9.30 -19.97
N GLY A 457 -15.77 8.92 -21.10
CA GLY A 457 -16.18 7.55 -21.43
C GLY A 457 -16.24 7.39 -22.95
N VAL A 458 -15.97 6.19 -23.45
CA VAL A 458 -16.05 5.79 -24.87
C VAL A 458 -16.71 4.44 -25.02
#